data_AF-A0A9P5P4N1-F1
#
_entry.id   AF-A0A9P5P4N1-F1
#
_cell.length_a   1.000
_cell.length_b   1.000
_cell.length_c   1.000
_cell.angle_alpha   90.00
_cell.angle_beta   90.00
_cell.angle_gamma   90.00
#
_symmetry.space_group_name_H-M   'P 1'
#
loop_
_entity.id
_entity.type
_entity.pdbx_description
1 polymer ?
#
loop_
_entity_poly.entity_id
_entity_poly.type
_entity_poly.pdbx_seq_one_letter_code
_entity_poly.pdbx_strand_id
1 'polypeptide(L)'
;MSEVTPRSIAYAAVHLHFGLSDAPHWCRAHNGYNYQDLWNYVVDFFEDPVDEDAERYTKELLKWWNDRIFTGTRSAANNRGTKMKSRRETVTRTASTSSSASP
;
A
#
# COMPACT_ATOMS: atom_id res chain seq x y z
N MET A 1 13.90 0.58 -1.24
CA MET A 1 12.69 -0.23 -1.00
C MET A 1 11.52 0.70 -0.79
N SER A 2 10.69 0.88 -1.80
CA SER A 2 9.49 1.74 -1.75
C SER A 2 8.19 0.93 -1.80
N GLU A 3 8.29 -0.40 -1.83
CA GLU A 3 7.16 -1.30 -1.96
C GLU A 3 7.41 -2.58 -1.16
N VAL A 4 6.35 -3.12 -0.56
CA VAL A 4 6.29 -4.41 0.11
C VAL A 4 6.06 -5.48 -0.94
N THR A 5 6.97 -6.45 -1.01
CA THR A 5 6.84 -7.62 -1.88
C THR A 5 6.40 -8.84 -1.08
N PRO A 6 5.74 -9.84 -1.70
CA PRO A 6 5.44 -11.11 -1.05
C PRO A 6 6.66 -11.73 -0.37
N ARG A 7 7.81 -11.69 -1.05
CA ARG A 7 9.10 -12.18 -0.53
C ARG A 7 9.55 -11.43 0.72
N SER A 8 9.30 -10.12 0.82
CA SER A 8 9.62 -9.34 2.02
C SER A 8 8.72 -9.72 3.21
N ILE A 9 7.45 -10.04 2.96
CA ILE A 9 6.51 -10.54 3.98
C ILE A 9 6.95 -11.94 4.44
N ALA A 10 7.24 -12.84 3.50
CA ALA A 10 7.74 -14.19 3.80
C ALA A 10 9.03 -14.14 4.63
N TYR A 11 9.95 -13.24 4.28
CA TYR A 11 11.18 -13.03 5.05
C TYR A 11 10.89 -12.63 6.50
N ALA A 12 10.02 -11.64 6.70
CA ALA A 12 9.64 -11.17 8.03
C ALA A 12 8.95 -12.26 8.85
N ALA A 13 8.04 -13.04 8.24
CA ALA A 13 7.33 -14.14 8.90
C ALA A 13 8.30 -15.24 9.37
N VAL A 14 9.24 -15.63 8.51
CA VAL A 14 10.25 -16.64 8.83
C VAL A 14 11.17 -16.16 9.97
N HIS A 15 11.62 -14.90 9.93
CA HIS A 15 12.48 -14.36 10.98
C HIS A 15 11.74 -14.20 12.31
N LEU A 16 10.46 -13.82 12.27
CA LEU A 16 9.61 -13.77 13.46
C LEU A 16 9.46 -15.16 14.10
N HIS A 17 9.13 -16.18 13.30
CA HIS A 17 9.01 -17.54 13.81
C HIS A 17 10.34 -18.06 14.37
N PHE A 18 11.44 -17.83 13.66
CA PHE A 18 12.77 -18.21 14.13
C PHE A 18 13.12 -17.54 15.47
N GLY A 19 12.84 -16.23 15.61
CA GLY A 19 13.08 -15.49 16.85
C GLY A 19 12.20 -15.94 18.04
N LEU A 20 11.07 -16.61 17.77
CA LEU A 20 10.21 -17.23 18.79
C LEU A 20 10.63 -18.67 19.11
N SER A 21 11.50 -19.28 18.30
CA SER A 21 12.00 -20.63 18.52
C SER A 21 13.17 -20.65 19.51
N ASP A 22 13.45 -21.82 20.06
CA ASP A 22 14.63 -22.10 20.89
C ASP A 22 15.88 -22.45 20.04
N ALA A 23 15.84 -22.19 18.73
CA ALA A 23 16.94 -22.51 17.84
C ALA A 23 18.19 -21.66 18.16
N PRO A 24 19.36 -22.28 18.42
CA PRO A 24 20.56 -21.55 18.82
C PRO A 24 21.23 -20.77 17.68
N HIS A 25 20.94 -21.13 16.42
CA HIS A 25 21.43 -20.48 15.22
C HIS A 25 20.45 -20.71 14.08
N TRP A 26 20.57 -19.90 13.02
CA TRP A 26 19.73 -20.04 11.84
C TRP A 26 19.90 -21.41 11.19
N CYS A 27 18.79 -22.11 10.99
CA CYS A 27 18.73 -23.42 10.34
C CYS A 27 17.51 -23.49 9.40
N ARG A 28 17.58 -24.35 8.38
CA ARG A 28 16.47 -24.53 7.42
C ARG A 28 15.26 -25.23 8.03
N ALA A 29 15.50 -26.12 8.97
CA ALA A 29 14.46 -26.80 9.71
C ALA A 29 14.86 -26.91 11.18
N HIS A 30 13.90 -26.74 12.08
CA HIS A 30 14.09 -26.81 13.52
C HIS A 30 12.91 -27.53 14.18
N ASN A 31 13.17 -28.52 15.03
CA ASN A 31 12.13 -29.27 15.75
C ASN A 31 10.98 -29.78 14.84
N GLY A 32 11.31 -30.24 13.63
CA GLY A 32 10.34 -30.73 12.65
C GLY A 32 9.59 -29.64 11.87
N TYR A 33 9.85 -28.37 12.15
CA TYR A 33 9.33 -27.24 11.39
C TYR A 33 10.29 -26.83 10.27
N ASN A 34 9.80 -26.71 9.04
CA ASN A 34 10.61 -26.31 7.88
C ASN A 34 10.33 -24.86 7.50
N TYR A 35 11.33 -24.00 7.65
CA TYR A 35 11.24 -22.58 7.31
C TYR A 35 11.14 -22.33 5.82
N GLN A 36 11.65 -23.24 5.00
CA GLN A 36 11.50 -23.19 3.54
C GLN A 36 10.04 -23.42 3.13
N ASP A 37 9.33 -24.29 3.84
CA ASP A 37 7.91 -24.56 3.57
C ASP A 37 7.05 -23.35 3.98
N LEU A 38 7.35 -22.72 5.12
CA LEU A 38 6.71 -21.45 5.51
C LEU A 38 6.95 -20.35 4.47
N TRP A 39 8.19 -20.23 3.98
CA TRP A 39 8.52 -19.26 2.95
C TRP A 39 7.69 -19.50 1.67
N ASN A 40 7.71 -20.72 1.16
CA ASN A 40 6.99 -21.09 -0.06
C ASN A 40 5.50 -20.85 0.14
N TYR A 41 4.92 -21.29 1.25
CA TYR A 41 3.52 -21.09 1.57
C TYR A 41 3.10 -19.61 1.51
N VAL A 42 3.90 -18.71 2.11
CA VAL A 42 3.61 -17.27 2.07
C VAL A 42 3.75 -16.72 0.65
N VAL A 43 4.78 -17.13 -0.10
CA VAL A 43 4.98 -16.65 -1.48
C VAL A 43 3.86 -17.16 -2.39
N ASP A 44 3.53 -18.45 -2.34
CA ASP A 44 2.49 -19.10 -3.13
C ASP A 44 1.13 -18.47 -2.85
N PHE A 45 0.84 -18.10 -1.59
CA PHE A 45 -0.38 -17.37 -1.23
C PHE A 45 -0.57 -16.07 -2.01
N PHE A 46 0.52 -15.36 -2.35
CA PHE A 46 0.43 -14.11 -3.13
C PHE A 46 0.66 -14.28 -4.63
N GLU A 47 1.50 -15.25 -5.04
CA GLU A 47 1.93 -15.43 -6.44
C GLU A 47 1.09 -16.46 -7.20
N ASP A 48 0.40 -17.40 -6.53
CA ASP A 48 -0.43 -18.45 -7.14
C ASP A 48 -1.85 -18.53 -6.51
N PRO A 49 -2.70 -17.52 -6.71
CA PRO A 49 -4.07 -17.53 -6.20
C PRO A 49 -4.95 -18.55 -6.95
N VAL A 50 -5.77 -19.29 -6.20
CA VAL A 50 -6.62 -20.37 -6.74
C VAL A 50 -7.81 -19.84 -7.55
N ASP A 51 -8.32 -18.66 -7.21
CA ASP A 51 -9.46 -18.01 -7.85
C ASP A 51 -9.28 -16.48 -7.97
N GLU A 52 -10.12 -15.85 -8.80
CA GLU A 52 -10.11 -14.39 -9.01
C GLU A 52 -10.41 -13.60 -7.72
N ASP A 53 -11.16 -14.20 -6.79
CA ASP A 53 -11.45 -13.63 -5.49
C ASP A 53 -10.21 -13.62 -4.59
N ALA A 54 -9.43 -14.71 -4.53
CA ALA A 54 -8.15 -14.74 -3.86
C ALA A 54 -7.15 -13.78 -4.50
N GLU A 55 -7.11 -13.67 -5.83
CA GLU A 55 -6.22 -12.71 -6.52
C GLU A 55 -6.56 -11.26 -6.13
N ARG A 56 -7.85 -10.91 -6.08
CA ARG A 56 -8.28 -9.58 -5.62
C ARG A 56 -7.87 -9.36 -4.17
N TYR A 57 -8.11 -10.35 -3.30
CA TYR A 57 -7.79 -10.27 -1.88
C TYR A 57 -6.28 -10.10 -1.64
N THR A 58 -5.43 -10.86 -2.31
CA THR A 58 -3.98 -10.81 -2.15
C THR A 58 -3.40 -9.46 -2.62
N LYS A 59 -3.93 -8.90 -3.71
CA LYS A 59 -3.59 -7.55 -4.19
C LYS A 59 -4.02 -6.46 -3.21
N GLU A 60 -5.23 -6.54 -2.67
CA GLU A 60 -5.72 -5.59 -1.65
C GLU A 60 -4.87 -5.68 -0.37
N LEU A 61 -4.49 -6.88 0.04
CA LEU A 61 -3.63 -7.09 1.20
C LEU A 61 -2.22 -6.50 0.98
N LEU A 62 -1.60 -6.71 -0.18
CA LEU A 62 -0.32 -6.09 -0.51
C LEU A 62 -0.41 -4.55 -0.53
N LYS A 63 -1.51 -4.00 -1.05
CA LYS A 63 -1.75 -2.56 -1.01
C LYS A 63 -1.87 -2.06 0.43
N TRP A 64 -2.60 -2.77 1.28
CA TRP A 64 -2.75 -2.44 2.70
C TRP A 64 -1.39 -2.44 3.42
N TRP A 65 -0.54 -3.45 3.18
CA TRP A 65 0.81 -3.51 3.74
C TRP A 65 1.67 -2.32 3.30
N ASN A 66 1.62 -1.99 2.01
CA ASN A 66 2.31 -0.84 1.45
C ASN A 66 1.85 0.46 2.08
N ASP A 67 0.54 0.66 2.22
CA ASP A 67 0.00 1.85 2.85
C ASP A 67 0.45 1.94 4.30
N ARG A 68 0.50 0.82 5.03
CA ARG A 68 0.82 0.83 6.46
C ARG A 68 2.30 1.06 6.75
N ILE A 69 3.19 0.39 6.03
CA ILE A 69 4.64 0.51 6.21
C ILE A 69 5.15 1.86 5.69
N PHE A 70 4.58 2.36 4.59
CA PHE A 70 5.03 3.60 3.95
C PHE A 70 4.10 4.80 4.20
N THR A 71 3.35 4.81 5.31
CA THR A 71 2.38 5.87 5.69
C THR A 71 2.95 7.31 5.72
N GLY A 72 4.28 7.49 5.74
CA GLY A 72 4.93 8.80 5.68
C GLY A 72 5.35 9.30 4.29
N THR A 73 5.49 8.44 3.28
CA THR A 73 6.02 8.85 1.96
C THR A 73 4.93 9.29 0.99
N ARG A 74 3.71 8.76 1.11
CA ARG A 74 2.56 9.16 0.26
C ARG A 74 1.86 10.43 0.74
N SER A 75 1.88 10.71 2.04
CA SER A 75 1.28 11.92 2.64
C SER A 75 1.96 13.21 2.15
N ALA A 76 3.25 13.17 1.82
CA ALA A 76 3.98 14.29 1.22
C ALA A 76 3.69 14.50 -0.29
N ALA A 77 3.08 13.52 -0.96
CA ALA A 77 2.67 13.62 -2.36
C ALA A 77 1.20 14.07 -2.49
N ASN A 78 0.31 13.58 -1.63
CA ASN A 78 -1.12 13.91 -1.70
C ASN A 78 -1.46 15.35 -1.27
N ASN A 79 -0.59 16.02 -0.50
CA ASN A 79 -0.82 17.40 -0.09
C ASN A 79 -0.40 18.46 -1.14
N ARG A 80 0.07 18.04 -2.34
CA ARG A 80 0.41 18.94 -3.45
C ARG A 80 -0.75 19.18 -4.43
N GLY A 81 -1.95 18.72 -4.10
CA GLY A 81 -3.11 18.71 -5.00
C GLY A 81 -4.18 19.78 -4.79
N THR A 82 -4.21 20.51 -3.66
CA THR A 82 -5.20 21.58 -3.48
C THR A 82 -4.70 22.87 -4.12
N LYS A 83 -4.74 22.92 -5.45
CA LYS A 83 -4.57 24.15 -6.23
C LYS A 83 -5.69 25.10 -5.81
N MET A 84 -5.37 25.95 -4.84
CA MET A 84 -6.22 27.03 -4.35
C MET A 84 -6.60 27.89 -5.56
N LYS A 85 -7.81 27.71 -6.10
CA LYS A 85 -8.33 28.56 -7.18
C LYS A 85 -8.45 29.96 -6.60
N SER A 86 -7.51 30.82 -7.02
CA SER A 86 -7.47 32.23 -6.67
C SER A 86 -8.83 32.86 -6.99
N ARG A 87 -9.48 33.37 -5.95
CA ARG A 87 -10.75 34.11 -5.96
C ARG A 87 -10.53 35.48 -6.61
N ARG A 88 -10.18 35.52 -7.90
CA ARG A 88 -10.01 36.78 -8.66
C ARG A 88 -10.89 36.88 -9.90
N GLU A 89 -11.60 35.82 -10.27
CA GLU A 89 -12.38 35.80 -11.53
C GLU A 89 -13.88 36.06 -11.37
N THR A 90 -14.41 36.16 -10.13
CA THR A 90 -15.86 36.36 -9.91
C THR A 90 -16.31 37.81 -9.86
N VAL A 91 -15.41 38.80 -9.92
CA VAL A 91 -15.78 40.23 -9.85
C VAL A 91 -15.95 40.87 -11.24
N THR A 92 -15.41 40.28 -12.31
CA THR A 92 -15.47 40.90 -13.65
C THR A 92 -16.68 40.49 -14.50
N ARG A 93 -17.51 39.55 -14.03
CA ARG A 93 -18.69 39.08 -14.80
C ARG A 93 -20.04 39.67 -14.39
N THR A 94 -20.07 40.53 -13.36
CA THR A 94 -21.32 41.19 -12.90
C THR A 94 -21.43 42.65 -13.36
N ALA A 95 -20.40 43.21 -14.00
CA ALA A 95 -20.42 44.60 -14.48
C ALA A 95 -20.94 44.76 -15.92
N SER A 96 -21.04 43.69 -16.72
CA SER A 96 -21.42 43.78 -18.13
C SER A 96 -22.89 43.52 -18.42
N THR A 97 -23.73 43.22 -17.42
CA THR A 97 -25.14 42.83 -17.63
C THR A 97 -26.17 43.88 -17.21
N SER A 98 -25.76 45.07 -16.76
CA SER A 98 -26.69 46.11 -16.30
C SER A 98 -26.88 47.29 -17.25
N SER A 99 -26.40 47.21 -18.50
CA SER A 99 -26.50 48.33 -19.46
C SER A 99 -27.24 47.95 -20.74
N SER A 100 -28.44 47.38 -20.61
CA SER A 100 -29.45 47.41 -21.68
C SER A 100 -30.86 47.25 -21.10
N ALA A 101 -31.32 48.27 -20.37
CA ALA A 101 -32.72 48.42 -20.01
C ALA A 101 -33.14 49.88 -20.20
N SER A 102 -33.92 50.10 -21.28
CA SER A 102 -34.88 51.21 -21.49
C SER A 102 -34.32 52.61 -21.77
N PRO A 103 -35.08 53.52 -22.42
CA PRO A 103 -36.54 53.54 -22.66
C PRO A 103 -37.00 53.28 -24.10
#